data_AF-A0A2S0LTL2-F1
#
_entry.id   AF-A0A2S0LTL2-F1
#
_cell.length_a   1.000
_cell.length_b   1.000
_cell.length_c   1.000
_cell.angle_alpha   90.00
_cell.angle_beta   90.00
_cell.angle_gamma   90.00
#
_symmetry.space_group_name_H-M   'P 1'
#
loop_
_entity.id
_entity.type
_entity.pdbx_description
1 polymer ?
#
loop_
_entity_poly.entity_id
_entity_poly.type
_entity_poly.pdbx_seq_one_letter_code
_entity_poly.pdbx_strand_id
1 'polypeptide(L)'
;MIRDTAVALARRMTDQQIVGALRDMVGLHRPFPGLTCREALVDAVGHTQDMTLPLGCEIPVPTAEITAAADHVVSYGGRGNARVFRALPTGAVRLTATDADWASGEGPEVNGTMRDLFLLLTGRTVHLNRLGGPGAAALRERIAA
;
A
#
# COMPACT_ATOMS: atom_id res chain seq x y z
N MET A 1 -8.27 18.36 6.44
CA MET A 1 -9.25 18.35 5.32
C MET A 1 -10.14 17.12 5.36
N ILE A 2 -9.69 15.90 4.98
CA ILE A 2 -10.57 14.69 4.96
C ILE A 2 -11.23 14.46 6.33
N ARG A 3 -10.43 14.43 7.40
CA ARG A 3 -10.94 14.27 8.78
C ARG A 3 -11.98 15.32 9.14
N ASP A 4 -11.67 16.59 8.91
CA ASP A 4 -12.52 17.70 9.34
C ASP A 4 -13.86 17.70 8.57
N THR A 5 -13.82 17.41 7.27
CA THR A 5 -15.02 17.26 6.44
C THR A 5 -15.86 16.05 6.88
N ALA A 6 -15.23 14.91 7.16
CA ALA A 6 -15.92 13.71 7.67
C ALA A 6 -16.58 13.99 9.04
N VAL A 7 -15.88 14.66 9.95
CA VAL A 7 -16.42 15.06 11.27
C VAL A 7 -17.57 16.06 11.11
N ALA A 8 -17.42 17.06 10.23
CA ALA A 8 -18.47 18.05 9.98
C ALA A 8 -19.73 17.45 9.36
N LEU A 9 -19.59 16.45 8.47
CA LEU A 9 -20.71 15.70 7.91
C LEU A 9 -21.39 14.85 8.96
N ALA A 10 -20.61 14.08 9.73
CA ALA A 10 -21.13 13.21 10.79
C ALA A 10 -21.93 14.00 11.85
N ARG A 11 -21.49 15.21 12.20
CA ARG A 11 -22.21 16.10 13.15
C ARG A 11 -23.60 16.53 12.67
N ARG A 12 -23.94 16.35 11.39
CA ARG A 12 -25.25 16.69 10.80
C ARG A 12 -26.19 15.49 10.72
N MET A 13 -25.75 14.32 11.20
CA MET A 13 -26.45 13.05 11.06
C MET A 13 -26.57 12.37 12.43
N THR A 14 -27.62 11.58 12.62
CA THR A 14 -27.70 10.63 13.73
C THR A 14 -26.84 9.40 13.43
N ASP A 15 -26.46 8.63 14.46
CA ASP A 15 -25.73 7.38 14.29
C ASP A 15 -26.44 6.41 13.33
N GLN A 16 -27.78 6.34 13.40
CA GLN A 16 -28.58 5.52 12.49
C GLN A 16 -28.48 5.98 11.03
N GLN A 17 -28.46 7.30 10.79
CA GLN A 17 -28.29 7.86 9.46
C GLN A 17 -26.87 7.58 8.92
N ILE A 18 -25.84 7.66 9.77
CA ILE A 18 -24.46 7.31 9.39
C ILE A 18 -24.38 5.84 8.99
N VAL A 19 -24.92 4.94 9.82
CA VAL A 19 -24.95 3.50 9.53
C VAL A 19 -25.74 3.21 8.26
N GLY A 20 -26.88 3.86 8.05
CA GLY A 20 -27.68 3.75 6.82
C GLY A 20 -26.88 4.16 5.58
N ALA A 21 -26.24 5.33 5.63
CA ALA A 21 -25.42 5.82 4.52
C ALA A 21 -24.25 4.88 4.19
N LEU A 22 -23.60 4.29 5.20
CA LEU A 22 -22.54 3.29 4.98
C LEU A 22 -23.08 2.00 4.34
N ARG A 23 -24.28 1.56 4.72
CA ARG A 23 -24.94 0.39 4.10
C ARG A 23 -25.34 0.66 2.65
N ASP A 24 -25.79 1.88 2.35
CA ASP A 24 -26.18 2.28 0.99
C ASP A 24 -24.97 2.34 0.03
N MET A 25 -23.73 2.35 0.56
CA MET A 25 -22.52 2.25 -0.27
C MET A 25 -22.21 0.82 -0.73
N VAL A 26 -22.89 -0.20 -0.19
CA VAL A 26 -22.65 -1.60 -0.60
C VAL A 26 -23.00 -1.78 -2.08
N GLY A 27 -22.05 -2.28 -2.86
CA GLY A 27 -22.17 -2.47 -4.31
C GLY A 27 -21.92 -1.21 -5.14
N LEU A 28 -21.68 -0.05 -4.51
CA LEU A 28 -21.33 1.19 -5.20
C LEU A 28 -19.84 1.23 -5.53
N HIS A 29 -19.48 0.85 -6.75
CA HIS A 29 -18.11 0.96 -7.27
C HIS A 29 -17.94 2.25 -8.07
N ARG A 30 -17.65 3.36 -7.38
CA ARG A 30 -17.36 4.64 -8.02
C ARG A 30 -15.99 5.15 -7.60
N PRO A 31 -15.00 5.20 -8.52
CA PRO A 31 -13.73 5.81 -8.18
C PRO A 31 -13.91 7.32 -7.98
N PHE A 32 -13.05 7.90 -7.15
CA PHE A 32 -12.96 9.35 -7.05
C PHE A 32 -12.59 9.94 -8.42
N PRO A 33 -13.11 11.11 -8.83
CA PRO A 33 -12.77 11.72 -10.11
C PRO A 33 -11.26 11.80 -10.33
N GLY A 34 -10.79 11.25 -11.45
CA GLY A 34 -9.35 11.18 -11.78
C GLY A 34 -8.63 9.94 -11.26
N LEU A 35 -9.30 9.05 -10.53
CA LEU A 35 -8.80 7.75 -10.11
C LEU A 35 -9.52 6.61 -10.83
N THR A 36 -8.94 5.41 -10.76
CA THR A 36 -9.46 4.18 -11.33
C THR A 36 -9.58 3.09 -10.26
N CYS A 37 -10.06 1.91 -10.65
CA CYS A 37 -10.05 0.75 -9.76
C CYS A 37 -8.64 0.32 -9.34
N ARG A 38 -7.58 0.73 -10.06
CA ARG A 38 -6.20 0.40 -9.69
C ARG A 38 -5.75 1.15 -8.44
N GLU A 39 -6.11 2.43 -8.30
CA GLU A 39 -5.87 3.17 -7.06
C GLU A 39 -6.69 2.60 -5.90
N ALA A 40 -7.96 2.26 -6.15
CA ALA A 40 -8.79 1.61 -5.14
C ALA A 40 -8.21 0.27 -4.69
N LEU A 41 -7.58 -0.50 -5.59
CA LEU A 41 -6.87 -1.72 -5.24
C LEU A 41 -5.64 -1.45 -4.35
N VAL A 42 -4.81 -0.45 -4.69
CA VAL A 42 -3.66 -0.06 -3.85
C VAL A 42 -4.11 0.34 -2.45
N ASP A 43 -5.18 1.13 -2.35
CA ASP A 43 -5.77 1.53 -1.07
C ASP A 43 -6.30 0.33 -0.29
N ALA A 44 -7.06 -0.56 -0.95
CA ALA A 44 -7.61 -1.75 -0.30
C ALA A 44 -6.51 -2.67 0.25
N VAL A 45 -5.48 -2.94 -0.55
CA VAL A 45 -4.33 -3.76 -0.13
C VAL A 45 -3.60 -3.06 1.03
N GLY A 46 -3.21 -1.80 0.87
CA GLY A 46 -2.44 -1.06 1.87
C GLY A 46 -3.18 -0.86 3.18
N HIS A 47 -4.43 -0.42 3.13
CA HIS A 47 -5.20 -0.15 4.34
C HIS A 47 -5.64 -1.43 5.06
N THR A 48 -5.82 -2.54 4.34
CA THR A 48 -5.96 -3.85 5.00
C THR A 48 -4.73 -4.14 5.86
N GLN A 49 -3.52 -3.89 5.36
CA GLN A 49 -2.30 -4.08 6.15
C GLN A 49 -2.18 -3.10 7.32
N ASP A 50 -2.54 -1.83 7.11
CA ASP A 50 -2.51 -0.79 8.15
C ASP A 50 -3.40 -1.14 9.35
N MET A 51 -4.52 -1.84 9.12
CA MET A 51 -5.42 -2.29 10.18
C MET A 51 -4.98 -3.61 10.82
N THR A 52 -4.55 -4.57 10.00
CA THR A 52 -4.38 -5.97 10.44
C THR A 52 -3.06 -6.21 11.14
N LEU A 53 -1.96 -5.61 10.64
CA LEU A 53 -0.63 -5.79 11.23
C LEU A 53 -0.55 -5.33 12.69
N PRO A 54 -1.04 -4.13 13.08
CA PRO A 54 -0.98 -3.70 14.48
C PRO A 54 -1.85 -4.55 15.41
N LEU A 55 -2.90 -5.19 14.89
CA LEU A 55 -3.79 -6.05 15.65
C LEU A 55 -3.28 -7.50 15.77
N GLY A 56 -2.14 -7.82 15.15
CA GLY A 56 -1.66 -9.20 15.06
C GLY A 56 -2.63 -10.13 14.31
N CYS A 57 -3.52 -9.55 13.50
CA CYS A 57 -4.47 -10.28 12.69
C CYS A 57 -3.89 -10.44 11.29
N GLU A 58 -4.15 -11.57 10.65
CA GLU A 58 -3.77 -11.79 9.26
C GLU A 58 -5.03 -11.96 8.42
N ILE A 59 -5.31 -10.93 7.60
CA ILE A 59 -6.30 -11.04 6.54
C ILE A 59 -5.54 -11.40 5.26
N PRO A 60 -5.75 -12.60 4.70
CA PRO A 60 -5.09 -12.99 3.47
C PRO A 60 -5.61 -12.13 2.32
N VAL A 61 -4.67 -11.46 1.64
CA VAL A 61 -4.91 -10.82 0.36
C VAL A 61 -4.24 -11.69 -0.70
N PRO A 62 -4.95 -12.12 -1.75
CA PRO A 62 -4.36 -12.94 -2.81
C PRO A 62 -3.09 -12.30 -3.37
N THR A 63 -2.01 -13.08 -3.50
CA THR A 63 -0.71 -12.59 -3.98
C THR A 63 -0.84 -11.85 -5.31
N ALA A 64 -1.68 -12.33 -6.23
CA ALA A 64 -1.93 -11.69 -7.51
C ALA A 64 -2.49 -10.26 -7.40
N GLU A 65 -3.32 -9.98 -6.38
CA GLU A 65 -3.86 -8.64 -6.11
C GLU A 65 -2.78 -7.71 -5.56
N ILE A 66 -1.91 -8.23 -4.67
CA ILE A 66 -0.76 -7.48 -4.16
C ILE A 66 0.22 -7.17 -5.29
N THR A 67 0.48 -8.13 -6.19
CA THR A 67 1.32 -7.95 -7.39
C THR A 67 0.74 -6.87 -8.30
N ALA A 68 -0.55 -6.92 -8.62
CA ALA A 68 -1.20 -5.91 -9.46
C ALA A 68 -1.15 -4.50 -8.82
N ALA A 69 -1.30 -4.42 -7.48
CA ALA A 69 -1.15 -3.17 -6.75
C ALA A 69 0.29 -2.66 -6.77
N ALA A 70 1.28 -3.53 -6.56
CA ALA A 70 2.70 -3.20 -6.60
C ALA A 70 3.14 -2.71 -8.00
N ASP A 71 2.72 -3.38 -9.06
CA ASP A 71 2.94 -2.96 -10.45
C ASP A 71 2.39 -1.56 -10.71
N HIS A 72 1.18 -1.28 -10.20
CA HIS A 72 0.58 0.04 -10.35
C HIS A 72 1.39 1.12 -9.62
N VAL A 73 1.85 0.84 -8.40
CA VAL A 73 2.72 1.76 -7.64
C VAL A 73 4.04 2.01 -8.38
N VAL A 74 4.67 0.96 -8.91
CA VAL A 74 5.91 1.06 -9.70
C VAL A 74 5.68 1.89 -10.97
N SER A 75 4.53 1.71 -11.63
CA SER A 75 4.21 2.41 -12.89
C SER A 75 4.21 3.94 -12.78
N TYR A 76 4.01 4.47 -11.57
CA TYR A 76 4.08 5.91 -11.32
C TYR A 76 5.50 6.47 -11.43
N GLY A 77 6.53 5.66 -11.25
CA GLY A 77 7.94 6.09 -11.34
C GLY A 77 8.28 7.27 -10.43
N GLY A 78 7.66 7.35 -9.24
CA GLY A 78 7.84 8.47 -8.30
C GLY A 78 7.12 9.78 -8.68
N ARG A 79 6.24 9.75 -9.68
CA ARG A 79 5.46 10.91 -10.16
C ARG A 79 3.97 10.77 -9.83
N GLY A 80 3.22 11.86 -10.01
CA GLY A 80 1.77 11.86 -9.84
C GLY A 80 1.33 11.36 -8.46
N ASN A 81 0.47 10.35 -8.44
CA ASN A 81 -0.10 9.78 -7.22
C ASN A 81 0.94 9.13 -6.30
N ALA A 82 2.11 8.70 -6.81
CA ALA A 82 3.16 8.15 -5.94
C ALA A 82 3.67 9.14 -4.87
N ARG A 83 3.42 10.45 -5.04
CA ARG A 83 3.78 11.48 -4.06
C ARG A 83 3.01 11.39 -2.74
N VAL A 84 1.92 10.62 -2.69
CA VAL A 84 1.19 10.36 -1.44
C VAL A 84 1.93 9.39 -0.53
N PHE A 85 2.85 8.59 -1.09
CA PHE A 85 3.66 7.65 -0.33
C PHE A 85 4.91 8.32 0.22
N ARG A 86 5.41 7.84 1.35
CA ARG A 86 6.75 8.20 1.82
C ARG A 86 7.77 7.67 0.82
N ALA A 87 8.55 8.57 0.22
CA ALA A 87 9.63 8.17 -0.67
C ALA A 87 10.70 7.38 0.10
N LEU A 88 10.99 6.17 -0.35
CA LEU A 88 12.07 5.33 0.14
C LEU A 88 13.10 5.11 -0.99
N PRO A 89 14.38 4.85 -0.68
CA PRO A 89 15.46 4.74 -1.67
C PRO A 89 15.47 3.38 -2.40
N THR A 90 14.30 2.94 -2.88
CA THR A 90 14.13 1.66 -3.59
C THR A 90 14.68 1.67 -5.02
N GLY A 91 14.95 2.85 -5.60
CA GLY A 91 15.51 2.97 -6.95
C GLY A 91 16.98 2.51 -7.09
N ALA A 92 17.64 2.14 -6.00
CA ALA A 92 19.03 1.68 -5.98
C ALA A 92 19.17 0.16 -5.75
N VAL A 93 18.06 -0.58 -5.82
CA VAL A 93 18.00 -2.03 -5.62
C VAL A 93 17.03 -2.67 -6.60
N ARG A 94 17.22 -3.97 -6.86
CA ARG A 94 16.25 -4.80 -7.56
C ARG A 94 15.39 -5.51 -6.53
N LEU A 95 14.09 -5.24 -6.50
CA LEU A 95 13.14 -5.94 -5.65
C LEU A 95 12.72 -7.24 -6.35
N THR A 96 12.79 -8.38 -5.65
CA THR A 96 12.38 -9.70 -6.16
C THR A 96 11.42 -10.38 -5.20
N ALA A 97 10.24 -10.77 -5.67
CA ALA A 97 9.28 -11.51 -4.85
C ALA A 97 9.71 -12.96 -4.64
N THR A 98 9.50 -13.50 -3.45
CA THR A 98 9.77 -14.91 -3.14
C THR A 98 8.57 -15.83 -3.34
N ASP A 99 7.37 -15.26 -3.45
CA ASP A 99 6.07 -15.93 -3.56
C ASP A 99 5.32 -15.61 -4.86
N ALA A 100 5.96 -14.91 -5.80
CA ALA A 100 5.44 -14.60 -7.13
C ALA A 100 6.59 -14.45 -8.14
N ASP A 101 6.31 -14.66 -9.42
CA ASP A 101 7.24 -14.32 -10.51
C ASP A 101 7.16 -12.81 -10.78
N TRP A 102 7.75 -12.03 -9.88
CA TRP A 102 7.72 -10.57 -9.92
C TRP A 102 9.07 -9.99 -9.51
N ALA A 103 9.55 -9.02 -10.29
CA ALA A 103 10.72 -8.22 -9.93
C ALA A 103 10.60 -6.80 -10.51
N SER A 104 11.19 -5.83 -9.84
CA SER A 104 11.22 -4.43 -10.30
C SER A 104 12.50 -3.71 -9.86
N GLY A 105 13.02 -2.86 -10.74
CA GLY A 105 14.23 -2.08 -10.49
C GLY A 105 15.51 -2.84 -10.85
N GLU A 106 16.63 -2.21 -10.53
CA GLU A 106 17.97 -2.63 -10.95
C GLU A 106 18.95 -2.54 -9.77
N GLY A 107 20.06 -3.30 -9.84
CA GLY A 107 21.10 -3.29 -8.82
C GLY A 107 21.05 -4.51 -7.89
N PRO A 108 21.66 -4.43 -6.68
CA PRO A 108 21.71 -5.53 -5.74
C PRO A 108 20.31 -6.01 -5.35
N GLU A 109 20.12 -7.33 -5.34
CA GLU A 109 18.83 -7.93 -5.04
C GLU A 109 18.40 -7.70 -3.59
N VAL A 110 17.14 -7.32 -3.42
CA VAL A 110 16.40 -7.34 -2.17
C VAL A 110 15.17 -8.22 -2.38
N ASN A 111 15.08 -9.31 -1.62
CA ASN A 111 14.00 -10.27 -1.73
C ASN A 111 13.09 -10.28 -0.50
N GLY A 112 11.82 -10.64 -0.72
CA GLY A 112 10.78 -10.72 0.31
C GLY A 112 9.46 -11.17 -0.31
N THR A 113 8.44 -11.39 0.51
CA THR A 113 7.10 -11.69 -0.04
C THR A 113 6.54 -10.47 -0.77
N MET A 114 5.59 -10.66 -1.68
CA MET A 114 4.87 -9.54 -2.32
C MET A 114 4.32 -8.54 -1.30
N ARG A 115 3.84 -9.03 -0.15
CA ARG A 115 3.38 -8.19 0.96
C ARG A 115 4.50 -7.31 1.51
N ASP A 116 5.67 -7.88 1.79
CA ASP A 116 6.82 -7.14 2.33
C ASP A 116 7.31 -6.07 1.34
N LEU A 117 7.38 -6.42 0.05
CA LEU A 117 7.81 -5.52 -1.01
C LEU A 117 6.78 -4.42 -1.29
N PHE A 118 5.49 -4.73 -1.26
CA PHE A 118 4.43 -3.73 -1.41
C PHE A 118 4.41 -2.72 -0.26
N LEU A 119 4.60 -3.18 0.97
CA LEU A 119 4.73 -2.30 2.13
C LEU A 119 5.92 -1.34 1.94
N LEU A 120 7.07 -1.86 1.51
CA LEU A 120 8.24 -1.04 1.19
C LEU A 120 7.94 -0.03 0.08
N LEU A 121 7.36 -0.45 -1.05
CA LEU A 121 7.04 0.41 -2.20
C LEU A 121 6.10 1.56 -1.83
N THR A 122 5.21 1.33 -0.87
CA THR A 122 4.25 2.33 -0.38
C THR A 122 4.75 3.11 0.84
N GLY A 123 6.04 2.98 1.17
CA GLY A 123 6.70 3.80 2.19
C GLY A 123 6.59 3.27 3.62
N ARG A 124 6.04 2.07 3.82
CA ARG A 124 5.86 1.42 5.12
C ARG A 124 7.09 0.57 5.45
N THR A 125 7.65 0.78 6.64
CA THR A 125 8.91 0.14 7.06
C THR A 125 8.73 -1.01 8.07
N VAL A 126 7.48 -1.39 8.38
CA VAL A 126 7.15 -2.37 9.43
C VAL A 126 7.79 -3.75 9.19
N HIS A 127 7.94 -4.15 7.93
CA HIS A 127 8.56 -5.43 7.55
C HIS A 127 9.97 -5.31 7.02
N LEU A 128 10.63 -4.16 7.21
CA LEU A 128 11.95 -3.91 6.63
C LEU A 128 13.01 -4.96 7.09
N ASN A 129 12.88 -5.50 8.30
CA ASN A 129 13.75 -6.55 8.83
C ASN A 129 13.47 -7.96 8.26
N ARG A 130 12.37 -8.15 7.52
CA ARG A 130 12.04 -9.40 6.83
C ARG A 130 12.69 -9.51 5.45
N LEU A 131 13.19 -8.38 4.93
CA LEU A 131 13.82 -8.34 3.61
C LEU A 131 15.20 -9.00 3.65
N GLY A 132 15.44 -9.88 2.67
CA GLY A 132 16.70 -10.60 2.46
C GLY A 132 17.41 -10.16 1.19
N GLY A 133 18.50 -10.86 0.87
CA GLY A 133 19.31 -10.60 -0.32
C GLY A 133 20.47 -9.62 -0.10
N PRO A 134 21.43 -9.58 -1.05
CA PRO A 134 22.67 -8.81 -0.92
C PRO A 134 22.46 -7.29 -0.77
N GLY A 135 21.34 -6.74 -1.26
CA GLY A 135 21.01 -5.33 -1.15
C GLY A 135 20.31 -4.92 0.15
N ALA A 136 19.82 -5.87 0.96
CA ALA A 136 18.89 -5.55 2.05
C ALA A 136 19.53 -4.80 3.22
N ALA A 137 20.79 -5.11 3.56
CA ALA A 137 21.52 -4.40 4.62
C ALA A 137 21.74 -2.93 4.24
N ALA A 138 22.28 -2.68 3.03
CA ALA A 138 22.51 -1.32 2.53
C ALA A 138 21.20 -0.53 2.38
N LEU A 139 20.12 -1.16 1.94
CA LEU A 139 18.80 -0.50 1.87
C LEU A 139 18.32 -0.07 3.26
N ARG A 140 18.47 -0.93 4.28
CA ARG A 140 18.10 -0.63 5.66
C ARG A 140 18.86 0.56 6.22
N GLU A 141 20.18 0.58 6.02
CA GLU A 141 21.03 1.68 6.44
C GLU A 141 20.61 3.01 5.80
N ARG A 142 20.31 3.01 4.49
CA ARG A 142 19.83 4.21 3.78
C ARG A 142 18.46 4.72 4.25
N ILE A 143 17.60 3.83 4.75
CA ILE A 143 16.27 4.22 5.27
C ILE A 143 16.36 4.76 6.70
N ALA A 144 17.37 4.33 7.46
CA ALA A 144 17.60 4.75 8.84
C ALA A 144 18.37 6.08 8.95
N ALA A 145 19.13 6.46 7.92
CA ALA A 145 19.82 7.74 7.79
C ALA A 145 18.84 8.90 7.52
#